data_AF-W7N254-F1
#
_entry.id   AF-W7N254-F1
#
_cell.length_a   1.000
_cell.length_b   1.000
_cell.length_c   1.000
_cell.angle_alpha   90.00
_cell.angle_beta   90.00
_cell.angle_gamma   90.00
#
_symmetry.space_group_name_H-M   'P 1'
#
loop_
_entity.id
_entity.type
_entity.pdbx_description
1 polymer ?
#
loop_
_entity_poly.entity_id
_entity_poly.type
_entity_poly.pdbx_seq_one_letter_code
_entity_poly.pdbx_strand_id
1 'polypeptide(L)'
;MKLNQTVDLSKYLDGGIDQQLASNNVYVDTLALQTTQDFPRWKDEGALLHYAPDGFDKIYSGLKDTDAAYYGYTGIAWQLIWNADKLKGKKAPAEYSDFLAPDYKGKLALTYPNDDDSILFLFDKILNQYGESWFNKLLQQKPRWVRGAATPQTLVRNPKTPYVATFTSAIGLSTGAGSLNATFPKKSNFISWAQHTAILKDAPHPEGAKLLQNFLLSKDFQKTSGFWPVTSDVAPPAGFPVFVDQSHTDPHDFMKFMVDRERVERLRFWFEKRLGTAQGLSPLDDDL
;
A
#
# COMPACT_ATOMS: atom_id res chain seq x y z
N MET A 1 11.93 8.45 -26.00
CA MET A 1 11.45 7.20 -25.37
C MET A 1 10.06 7.48 -24.79
N LYS A 2 9.07 6.61 -25.01
CA LYS A 2 7.71 6.77 -24.46
C LYS A 2 7.53 5.71 -23.37
N LEU A 3 7.21 6.13 -22.15
CA LEU A 3 6.87 5.20 -21.07
C LEU A 3 5.47 4.61 -21.36
N ASN A 4 5.38 3.29 -21.43
CA ASN A 4 4.11 2.57 -21.48
C ASN A 4 3.83 2.02 -20.08
N GLN A 5 2.86 2.62 -19.40
CA GLN A 5 2.53 2.27 -18.01
C GLN A 5 1.17 1.59 -17.96
N THR A 6 1.10 0.45 -17.28
CA THR A 6 -0.15 -0.23 -16.92
C THR A 6 -0.31 -0.18 -15.41
N VAL A 7 -1.52 0.09 -14.93
CA VAL A 7 -1.86 0.10 -13.50
C VAL A 7 -3.02 -0.87 -13.30
N ASP A 8 -2.89 -1.75 -12.32
CA ASP A 8 -3.92 -2.69 -11.86
C ASP A 8 -3.59 -3.15 -10.43
N LEU A 9 -4.43 -3.98 -9.83
CA LEU A 9 -4.19 -4.63 -8.56
C LEU A 9 -2.98 -5.57 -8.69
N SER A 10 -2.04 -5.50 -7.73
CA SER A 10 -0.79 -6.27 -7.81
C SER A 10 -1.02 -7.78 -7.97
N LYS A 11 -2.09 -8.33 -7.37
CA LYS A 11 -2.50 -9.73 -7.46
C LYS A 11 -2.95 -10.22 -8.86
N TYR A 12 -3.13 -9.29 -9.79
CA TYR A 12 -3.41 -9.60 -11.19
C TYR A 12 -2.19 -9.31 -12.06
N LEU A 13 -1.42 -8.28 -11.71
CA LEU A 13 -0.15 -7.99 -12.37
C LEU A 13 0.86 -9.12 -12.16
N ASP A 14 1.00 -9.65 -10.95
CA ASP A 14 1.91 -10.77 -10.63
C ASP A 14 1.58 -12.02 -11.48
N GLY A 15 0.31 -12.42 -11.56
CA GLY A 15 -0.14 -13.54 -12.40
C GLY A 15 0.06 -13.26 -13.90
N GLY A 16 -0.08 -12.01 -14.34
CA GLY A 16 0.25 -11.60 -15.70
C GLY A 16 1.75 -11.69 -16.02
N ILE A 17 2.62 -11.44 -15.03
CA ILE A 17 4.06 -11.67 -15.16
C ILE A 17 4.34 -13.17 -15.21
N ASP A 18 3.74 -13.97 -14.34
CA ASP A 18 3.92 -15.43 -14.35
C ASP A 18 3.51 -16.04 -15.71
N GLN A 19 2.45 -15.53 -16.35
CA GLN A 19 2.05 -15.94 -17.70
C GLN A 19 3.07 -15.57 -18.78
N GLN A 20 3.66 -14.36 -18.71
CA GLN A 20 4.73 -13.94 -19.63
C GLN A 20 5.97 -14.83 -19.51
N LEU A 21 6.37 -15.14 -18.28
CA LEU A 21 7.50 -16.01 -17.99
C LEU A 21 7.22 -17.44 -18.47
N ALA A 22 6.05 -18.01 -18.14
CA ALA A 22 5.69 -19.37 -18.55
C ALA A 22 5.60 -19.55 -20.08
N SER A 23 5.23 -18.49 -20.80
CA SER A 23 5.14 -18.50 -22.27
C SER A 23 6.43 -18.09 -22.98
N ASN A 24 7.49 -17.75 -22.23
CA ASN A 24 8.73 -17.15 -22.76
C ASN A 24 8.46 -15.94 -23.66
N ASN A 25 7.49 -15.10 -23.28
CA ASN A 25 7.07 -13.94 -24.03
C ASN A 25 6.99 -12.71 -23.11
N VAL A 26 8.15 -12.29 -22.60
CA VAL A 26 8.29 -11.11 -21.76
C VAL A 26 8.18 -9.85 -22.62
N TYR A 27 7.20 -9.01 -22.29
CA TYR A 27 7.01 -7.69 -22.92
C TYR A 27 6.99 -6.54 -21.91
N VAL A 28 7.07 -6.85 -20.62
CA VAL A 28 7.22 -5.87 -19.53
C VAL A 28 8.69 -5.68 -19.20
N ASP A 29 9.10 -4.43 -19.02
CA ASP A 29 10.48 -4.08 -18.67
C ASP A 29 10.72 -4.08 -17.15
N THR A 30 9.89 -3.33 -16.42
CA THR A 30 10.02 -3.05 -14.99
C THR A 30 8.73 -3.38 -14.25
N LEU A 31 8.86 -3.95 -13.05
CA LEU A 31 7.76 -4.26 -12.13
C LEU A 31 7.75 -3.26 -10.97
N ALA A 32 6.57 -2.94 -10.44
CA ALA A 32 6.41 -2.12 -9.23
C ALA A 32 5.17 -2.58 -8.45
N LEU A 33 5.34 -3.47 -7.46
CA LEU A 33 4.25 -4.22 -6.83
C LEU A 33 4.34 -4.23 -5.31
N GLN A 34 3.18 -4.37 -4.66
CA GLN A 34 3.10 -4.57 -3.20
C GLN A 34 3.16 -6.06 -2.82
N THR A 35 3.04 -6.98 -3.77
CA THR A 35 3.12 -8.43 -3.53
C THR A 35 4.58 -8.86 -3.36
N THR A 36 5.15 -8.41 -2.24
CA THR A 36 6.59 -8.48 -1.95
C THR A 36 7.17 -9.89 -1.98
N GLN A 37 6.36 -10.92 -1.75
CA GLN A 37 6.77 -12.32 -1.79
C GLN A 37 7.13 -12.84 -3.18
N ASP A 38 6.63 -12.19 -4.25
CA ASP A 38 6.89 -12.66 -5.62
C ASP A 38 8.33 -12.36 -6.05
N PHE A 39 8.94 -11.31 -5.51
CA PHE A 39 10.28 -10.89 -5.91
C PHE A 39 11.39 -11.90 -5.54
N PRO A 40 11.45 -12.45 -4.31
CA PRO A 40 12.35 -13.57 -4.01
C PRO A 40 12.11 -14.78 -4.91
N ARG A 41 10.84 -15.13 -5.17
CA ARG A 41 10.48 -16.25 -6.04
C ARG A 41 10.96 -16.05 -7.48
N TRP A 42 10.67 -14.90 -8.09
CA TRP A 42 11.16 -14.56 -9.43
C TRP A 42 12.69 -14.48 -9.50
N LYS A 43 13.36 -14.06 -8.42
CA LYS A 43 14.82 -14.14 -8.31
C LYS A 43 15.30 -15.59 -8.37
N ASP A 44 14.72 -16.48 -7.57
CA ASP A 44 15.09 -17.90 -7.51
C ASP A 44 14.80 -18.63 -8.84
N GLU A 45 13.76 -18.21 -9.57
CA GLU A 45 13.44 -18.67 -10.92
C GLU A 45 14.40 -18.10 -12.00
N GLY A 46 15.28 -17.17 -11.63
CA GLY A 46 16.22 -16.52 -12.55
C GLY A 46 15.56 -15.54 -13.52
N ALA A 47 14.37 -15.04 -13.17
CA ALA A 47 13.54 -14.18 -14.01
C ALA A 47 13.86 -12.68 -13.87
N LEU A 48 14.67 -12.28 -12.89
CA LEU A 48 15.01 -10.88 -12.63
C LEU A 48 16.43 -10.53 -13.10
N LEU A 49 16.58 -9.33 -13.69
CA LEU A 49 17.89 -8.75 -13.97
C LEU A 49 18.47 -8.18 -12.67
N HIS A 50 19.67 -8.62 -12.32
CA HIS A 50 20.41 -8.07 -11.19
C HIS A 50 21.00 -6.72 -11.58
N TYR A 51 20.48 -5.64 -11.00
CA TYR A 51 20.91 -4.29 -11.32
C TYR A 51 20.89 -3.39 -10.09
N ALA A 52 22.07 -2.91 -9.69
CA ALA A 52 22.22 -1.89 -8.66
C ALA A 52 22.22 -0.49 -9.31
N PRO A 53 21.12 0.28 -9.25
CA PRO A 53 21.12 1.70 -9.64
C PRO A 53 21.99 2.56 -8.71
N ASP A 54 22.29 3.79 -9.13
CA ASP A 54 22.90 4.77 -8.23
C ASP A 54 22.01 5.00 -7.00
N GLY A 55 22.61 5.07 -5.81
CA GLY A 55 21.91 5.14 -4.53
C GLY A 55 21.44 3.79 -3.97
N PHE A 56 21.65 2.66 -4.66
CA PHE A 56 21.26 1.34 -4.16
C PHE A 56 21.89 0.98 -2.80
N ASP A 57 23.15 1.39 -2.58
CA ASP A 57 23.85 1.19 -1.31
C ASP A 57 23.19 1.98 -0.16
N LYS A 58 22.47 3.07 -0.46
CA LYS A 58 21.76 3.92 0.51
C LYS A 58 20.38 3.39 0.89
N ILE A 59 19.79 2.45 0.16
CA ILE A 59 18.52 1.84 0.58
C ILE A 59 18.70 1.18 1.95
N TYR A 60 17.78 1.44 2.88
CA TYR A 60 17.81 0.88 4.23
C TYR A 60 17.91 -0.65 4.20
N SER A 61 18.68 -1.19 5.17
CA SER A 61 18.85 -2.64 5.30
C SER A 61 17.50 -3.34 5.46
N GLY A 62 17.36 -4.51 4.84
CA GLY A 62 16.13 -5.30 4.84
C GLY A 62 15.08 -4.85 3.83
N LEU A 63 15.24 -3.67 3.18
CA LEU A 63 14.37 -3.19 2.10
C LEU A 63 14.95 -3.42 0.69
N LYS A 64 16.03 -4.19 0.57
CA LYS A 64 16.67 -4.53 -0.70
C LYS A 64 17.19 -5.96 -0.70
N ASP A 65 17.17 -6.58 -1.88
CA ASP A 65 17.88 -7.83 -2.12
C ASP A 65 19.40 -7.62 -2.11
N THR A 66 20.18 -8.61 -1.69
CA THR A 66 21.65 -8.47 -1.62
C THR A 66 22.32 -8.46 -2.99
N ASP A 67 21.71 -9.10 -3.98
CA ASP A 67 22.26 -9.21 -5.34
C ASP A 67 21.67 -8.17 -6.30
N ALA A 68 20.91 -7.21 -5.74
CA ALA A 68 20.19 -6.18 -6.50
C ALA A 68 19.20 -6.75 -7.54
N ALA A 69 18.59 -7.91 -7.25
CA ALA A 69 17.51 -8.45 -8.09
C ALA A 69 16.22 -7.63 -7.94
N TYR A 70 15.97 -7.08 -6.75
CA TYR A 70 14.82 -6.24 -6.43
C TYR A 70 15.09 -5.37 -5.20
N TYR A 71 14.29 -4.33 -5.03
CA TYR A 71 14.39 -3.44 -3.88
C TYR A 71 13.16 -2.56 -3.71
N GLY A 72 12.97 -2.03 -2.51
CA GLY A 72 12.03 -0.96 -2.23
C GLY A 72 12.42 0.33 -2.94
N TYR A 73 11.46 1.05 -3.52
CA TYR A 73 11.70 2.37 -4.13
C TYR A 73 10.89 3.50 -3.47
N THR A 74 9.85 3.19 -2.70
CA THR A 74 9.07 4.19 -1.95
C THR A 74 8.38 3.55 -0.76
N GLY A 75 8.31 4.27 0.37
CA GLY A 75 7.67 3.81 1.60
C GLY A 75 6.23 4.28 1.71
N ILE A 76 5.28 3.33 1.78
CA ILE A 76 3.85 3.60 1.89
C ILE A 76 3.37 3.15 3.27
N ALA A 77 2.37 3.83 3.82
CA ALA A 77 1.67 3.41 5.04
C ALA A 77 0.21 3.81 5.00
N TRP A 78 -0.65 3.00 5.62
CA TRP A 78 -2.07 3.33 5.76
C TRP A 78 -2.31 4.34 6.87
N GLN A 79 -3.17 5.32 6.59
CA GLN A 79 -3.41 6.49 7.43
C GLN A 79 -4.85 6.52 7.92
N LEU A 80 -5.07 7.18 9.06
CA LEU A 80 -6.39 7.63 9.50
C LEU A 80 -6.70 8.94 8.79
N ILE A 81 -7.58 8.90 7.79
CA ILE A 81 -7.89 10.03 6.92
C ILE A 81 -9.30 10.53 7.22
N TRP A 82 -9.46 11.85 7.26
CA TRP A 82 -10.78 12.48 7.39
C TRP A 82 -10.88 13.74 6.54
N ASN A 83 -12.13 14.11 6.22
CA ASN A 83 -12.45 15.38 5.59
C ASN A 83 -12.69 16.44 6.67
N ALA A 84 -11.81 17.44 6.76
CA ALA A 84 -11.85 18.48 7.77
C ALA A 84 -13.11 19.37 7.64
N ASP A 85 -13.58 19.62 6.41
CA ASP A 85 -14.78 20.42 6.17
C ASP A 85 -16.06 19.70 6.62
N LYS A 86 -16.14 18.39 6.37
CA LYS A 86 -17.30 17.56 6.79
C LYS A 86 -17.32 17.28 8.30
N LEU A 87 -16.17 17.39 8.97
CA LEU A 87 -16.03 17.20 10.43
C LEU A 87 -15.90 18.50 11.23
N LYS A 88 -16.24 19.66 10.66
CA LYS A 88 -16.19 20.94 11.38
C LYS A 88 -16.93 20.86 12.72
N GLY A 89 -16.22 21.22 13.81
CA GLY A 89 -16.74 21.17 15.18
C GLY A 89 -16.79 19.77 15.81
N LYS A 90 -16.27 18.73 15.14
CA LYS A 90 -16.20 17.36 15.65
C LYS A 90 -14.77 16.93 15.90
N LYS A 91 -14.59 15.98 16.82
CA LYS A 91 -13.28 15.38 17.10
C LYS A 91 -12.85 14.49 15.91
N ALA A 92 -11.68 14.79 15.35
CA ALA A 92 -11.04 13.95 14.34
C ALA A 92 -10.63 12.57 14.92
N PRO A 93 -10.65 11.50 14.10
CA PRO A 93 -10.23 10.19 14.57
C PRO A 93 -8.70 10.16 14.78
N ALA A 94 -8.26 9.58 15.90
CA ALA A 94 -6.84 9.42 16.23
C ALA A 94 -6.45 7.96 16.49
N GLU A 95 -7.43 7.08 16.73
CA GLU A 95 -7.24 5.63 16.90
C GLU A 95 -8.35 4.86 16.18
N TYR A 96 -8.13 3.57 15.90
CA TYR A 96 -9.14 2.72 15.23
C TYR A 96 -10.44 2.59 16.02
N SER A 97 -10.40 2.76 17.34
CA SER A 97 -11.61 2.78 18.19
C SER A 97 -12.48 4.02 17.96
N ASP A 98 -11.90 5.16 17.55
CA ASP A 98 -12.65 6.40 17.34
C ASP A 98 -13.63 6.28 16.17
N PHE A 99 -13.30 5.46 15.17
CA PHE A 99 -14.17 5.15 14.02
C PHE A 99 -15.46 4.42 14.41
N LEU A 100 -15.58 3.95 15.65
CA LEU A 100 -16.79 3.30 16.18
C LEU A 100 -17.76 4.29 16.84
N ALA A 101 -17.42 5.59 16.89
CA ALA A 101 -18.32 6.59 17.45
C ALA A 101 -19.62 6.69 16.60
N PRO A 102 -20.80 6.90 17.22
CA PRO A 102 -22.09 6.97 16.51
C PRO A 102 -22.11 7.96 15.33
N ASP A 103 -21.30 9.01 15.42
CA ASP A 103 -21.16 10.05 14.39
C ASP A 103 -20.65 9.53 13.04
N TYR A 104 -19.94 8.40 13.03
CA TYR A 104 -19.38 7.76 11.83
C TYR A 104 -20.31 6.72 11.19
N LYS A 105 -21.44 6.40 11.81
CA LYS A 105 -22.38 5.40 11.30
C LYS A 105 -22.90 5.80 9.91
N GLY A 106 -22.68 4.95 8.92
CA GLY A 106 -23.03 5.14 7.51
C GLY A 106 -22.13 6.14 6.77
N LYS A 107 -21.03 6.59 7.38
CA LYS A 107 -20.16 7.67 6.85
C LYS A 107 -18.70 7.27 6.67
N LEU A 108 -18.39 5.99 6.81
CA LEU A 108 -17.06 5.45 6.52
C LEU A 108 -17.03 4.85 5.12
N ALA A 109 -15.93 5.07 4.39
CA ALA A 109 -15.61 4.33 3.18
C ALA A 109 -14.34 3.51 3.45
N LEU A 110 -14.37 2.21 3.21
CA LEU A 110 -13.28 1.29 3.52
C LEU A 110 -13.02 0.33 2.37
N THR A 111 -11.75 -0.02 2.16
CA THR A 111 -11.35 -1.03 1.18
C THR A 111 -11.65 -2.42 1.72
N TYR A 112 -12.12 -3.34 0.89
CA TYR A 112 -12.31 -4.75 1.27
C TYR A 112 -10.96 -5.37 1.70
N PRO A 113 -10.83 -5.88 2.95
CA PRO A 113 -9.62 -6.59 3.37
C PRO A 113 -9.43 -7.91 2.63
N ASN A 114 -10.49 -8.52 2.09
CA ASN A 114 -10.39 -9.72 1.27
C ASN A 114 -10.07 -9.45 -0.21
N ASP A 115 -9.90 -8.18 -0.63
CA ASP A 115 -9.51 -7.82 -2.00
C ASP A 115 -8.06 -7.33 -2.12
N ASP A 116 -7.46 -6.84 -1.03
CA ASP A 116 -6.10 -6.26 -0.99
C ASP A 116 -5.33 -6.76 0.25
N ASP A 117 -4.19 -7.45 0.05
CA ASP A 117 -3.44 -8.09 1.14
C ASP A 117 -2.76 -7.08 2.11
N SER A 118 -2.48 -5.86 1.68
CA SER A 118 -2.00 -4.82 2.60
C SER A 118 -3.14 -4.36 3.52
N ILE A 119 -4.36 -4.25 2.99
CA ILE A 119 -5.54 -3.95 3.81
C ILE A 119 -5.86 -5.14 4.72
N LEU A 120 -5.73 -6.37 4.22
CA LEU A 120 -5.84 -7.58 5.03
C LEU A 120 -4.90 -7.54 6.24
N PHE A 121 -3.63 -7.18 6.01
CA PHE A 121 -2.63 -7.10 7.06
C PHE A 121 -2.90 -5.96 8.06
N LEU A 122 -3.40 -4.82 7.58
CA LEU A 122 -3.88 -3.76 8.45
C LEU A 122 -4.96 -4.27 9.40
N PHE A 123 -5.96 -4.97 8.87
CA PHE A 123 -7.03 -5.53 9.69
C PHE A 123 -6.53 -6.65 10.63
N ASP A 124 -5.54 -7.46 10.23
CA ASP A 124 -4.85 -8.41 11.12
C ASP A 124 -4.27 -7.70 12.35
N LYS A 125 -3.50 -6.62 12.15
CA LYS A 125 -2.90 -5.83 13.24
C LYS A 125 -3.97 -5.25 14.16
N ILE A 126 -5.06 -4.71 13.60
CA ILE A 126 -6.17 -4.16 14.38
C ILE A 126 -6.87 -5.27 15.19
N LEU A 127 -7.15 -6.41 14.57
CA LEU A 127 -7.78 -7.56 15.26
C LEU A 127 -6.90 -8.12 16.38
N ASN A 128 -5.59 -8.20 16.18
CA ASN A 128 -4.66 -8.66 17.20
C ASN A 128 -4.65 -7.74 18.44
N GLN A 129 -4.94 -6.45 18.27
CA GLN A 129 -4.97 -5.47 19.36
C GLN A 129 -6.36 -5.32 20.01
N TYR A 130 -7.43 -5.33 19.21
CA TYR A 130 -8.78 -5.00 19.67
C TYR A 130 -9.77 -6.18 19.68
N GLY A 131 -9.37 -7.30 19.10
CA GLY A 131 -10.16 -8.51 18.97
C GLY A 131 -11.33 -8.40 17.99
N GLU A 132 -11.97 -9.54 17.73
CA GLU A 132 -13.15 -9.63 16.85
C GLU A 132 -14.30 -8.72 17.29
N SER A 133 -14.40 -8.41 18.60
CA SER A 133 -15.42 -7.51 19.13
C SER A 133 -15.38 -6.11 18.51
N TRP A 134 -14.18 -5.61 18.15
CA TRP A 134 -14.03 -4.34 17.45
C TRP A 134 -14.54 -4.43 16.02
N PHE A 135 -14.23 -5.52 15.32
CA PHE A 135 -14.70 -5.71 13.94
C PHE A 135 -16.22 -5.84 13.88
N ASN A 136 -16.83 -6.56 14.82
CA ASN A 136 -18.30 -6.64 14.94
C ASN A 136 -18.94 -5.26 15.16
N LYS A 137 -18.32 -4.39 15.97
CA LYS A 137 -18.77 -3.00 16.14
C LYS A 137 -18.54 -2.15 14.88
N LEU A 138 -17.46 -2.39 14.14
CA LEU A 138 -17.22 -1.73 12.85
C LEU A 138 -18.32 -2.07 11.85
N LEU A 139 -18.73 -3.34 11.76
CA LEU A 139 -19.84 -3.75 10.89
C LEU A 139 -21.15 -3.02 11.25
N GLN A 140 -21.39 -2.77 12.53
CA GLN A 140 -22.56 -1.98 12.98
C GLN A 140 -22.48 -0.50 12.57
N GLN A 141 -21.29 0.03 12.24
CA GLN A 141 -21.14 1.36 11.63
C GLN A 141 -21.63 1.39 10.19
N LYS A 142 -21.89 0.24 9.54
CA LYS A 142 -22.33 0.15 8.14
C LYS A 142 -21.40 0.94 7.20
N PRO A 143 -20.08 0.68 7.20
CA PRO A 143 -19.17 1.31 6.25
C PRO A 143 -19.56 0.94 4.81
N ARG A 144 -19.28 1.83 3.86
CA ARG A 144 -19.25 1.46 2.45
C ARG A 144 -17.95 0.72 2.18
N TRP A 145 -18.06 -0.55 1.83
CA TRP A 145 -16.93 -1.32 1.34
C TRP A 145 -16.74 -1.07 -0.17
N VAL A 146 -15.50 -0.83 -0.59
CA VAL A 146 -15.11 -0.60 -1.99
C VAL A 146 -13.87 -1.41 -2.34
N ARG A 147 -13.65 -1.61 -3.64
CA ARG A 147 -12.39 -2.15 -4.18
C ARG A 147 -11.41 -0.99 -4.42
N GLY A 148 -10.11 -1.28 -4.39
CA GLY A 148 -9.04 -0.30 -4.61
C GLY A 148 -8.79 0.64 -3.42
N ALA A 149 -7.54 0.69 -2.94
CA ALA A 149 -7.18 1.49 -1.77
C ALA A 149 -7.20 3.02 -2.01
N ALA A 150 -7.26 3.48 -3.26
CA ALA A 150 -7.43 4.89 -3.60
C ALA A 150 -8.89 5.36 -3.50
N THR A 151 -9.86 4.47 -3.75
CA THR A 151 -11.28 4.82 -3.82
C THR A 151 -11.83 5.42 -2.51
N PRO A 152 -11.49 4.91 -1.30
CA PRO A 152 -11.95 5.53 -0.06
C PRO A 152 -11.58 7.00 0.11
N GLN A 153 -10.35 7.40 -0.24
CA GLN A 153 -9.96 8.81 -0.11
C GLN A 153 -10.66 9.69 -1.15
N THR A 154 -10.90 9.20 -2.37
CA THR A 154 -11.68 9.91 -3.40
C THR A 154 -13.09 10.18 -2.89
N LEU A 155 -13.74 9.15 -2.34
CA LEU A 155 -15.07 9.27 -1.74
C LEU A 155 -15.08 10.25 -0.57
N VAL A 156 -14.13 10.17 0.37
CA VAL A 156 -14.06 11.07 1.52
C VAL A 156 -13.81 12.52 1.09
N ARG A 157 -13.00 12.75 0.06
CA ARG A 157 -12.70 14.09 -0.49
C ARG A 157 -13.91 14.72 -1.16
N ASN A 158 -14.68 13.92 -1.90
CA ASN A 158 -15.79 14.42 -2.71
C ASN A 158 -16.90 15.03 -1.81
N PRO A 159 -17.20 16.33 -1.92
CA PRO A 159 -18.19 16.98 -1.07
C PRO A 159 -19.62 16.47 -1.29
N LYS A 160 -19.90 15.80 -2.41
CA LYS A 160 -21.22 15.25 -2.73
C LYS A 160 -21.51 13.89 -2.08
N THR A 161 -20.51 13.24 -1.49
CA THR A 161 -20.70 11.95 -0.83
C THR A 161 -20.94 12.13 0.68
N PRO A 162 -21.62 11.20 1.35
CA PRO A 162 -21.80 11.25 2.80
C PRO A 162 -20.55 10.81 3.59
N TYR A 163 -19.50 10.33 2.93
CA TYR A 163 -18.34 9.73 3.59
C TYR A 163 -17.40 10.80 4.15
N VAL A 164 -16.99 10.63 5.40
CA VAL A 164 -16.23 11.64 6.16
C VAL A 164 -14.85 11.17 6.58
N ALA A 165 -14.62 9.85 6.66
CA ALA A 165 -13.36 9.29 7.09
C ALA A 165 -13.11 7.88 6.53
N THR A 166 -11.84 7.50 6.49
CA THR A 166 -11.34 6.17 6.13
C THR A 166 -10.07 5.87 6.91
N PHE A 167 -9.73 4.59 7.08
CA PHE A 167 -8.43 4.16 7.60
C PHE A 167 -7.71 3.16 6.67
N THR A 168 -8.21 2.98 5.45
CA THR A 168 -7.76 1.97 4.47
C THR A 168 -7.22 2.62 3.20
N SER A 169 -6.54 3.76 3.36
CA SER A 169 -6.00 4.57 2.26
C SER A 169 -4.81 5.40 2.73
N ALA A 170 -4.13 6.08 1.79
CA ALA A 170 -3.02 6.98 2.05
C ALA A 170 -3.12 8.22 1.15
N ILE A 171 -2.85 9.39 1.72
CA ILE A 171 -2.74 10.67 1.00
C ILE A 171 -1.28 11.15 0.86
N GLY A 172 -0.31 10.35 1.30
CA GLY A 172 1.11 10.71 1.34
C GLY A 172 1.52 11.45 2.63
N LEU A 173 2.75 11.98 2.63
CA LEU A 173 3.41 12.69 3.75
C LEU A 173 3.28 14.20 3.62
N SER A 174 2.09 14.69 3.30
CA SER A 174 1.80 16.12 3.32
C SER A 174 1.01 16.51 4.56
N THR A 175 1.25 17.71 5.08
CA THR A 175 0.40 18.32 6.11
C THR A 175 -0.89 18.85 5.46
N GLY A 176 -1.84 17.95 5.22
CA GLY A 176 -3.10 18.26 4.56
C GLY A 176 -3.02 18.17 3.03
N ALA A 177 -4.10 17.70 2.41
CA ALA A 177 -4.27 17.60 0.96
C ALA A 177 -5.66 18.14 0.59
N GLY A 178 -5.76 19.47 0.46
CA GLY A 178 -7.03 20.16 0.30
C GLY A 178 -7.89 20.01 1.56
N SER A 179 -9.09 19.44 1.41
CA SER A 179 -10.01 19.19 2.53
C SER A 179 -9.67 17.93 3.34
N LEU A 180 -8.74 17.10 2.87
CA LEU A 180 -8.32 15.89 3.58
C LEU A 180 -7.18 16.17 4.54
N ASN A 181 -7.33 15.65 5.75
CA ASN A 181 -6.26 15.53 6.73
C ASN A 181 -6.01 14.06 7.03
N ALA A 182 -4.79 13.75 7.47
CA ALA A 182 -4.38 12.42 7.84
C ALA A 182 -3.51 12.43 9.11
N THR A 183 -3.58 11.32 9.86
CA THR A 183 -2.66 11.03 10.96
C THR A 183 -2.39 9.52 11.00
N PHE A 184 -1.35 9.14 11.74
CA PHE A 184 -1.13 7.77 12.19
C PHE A 184 -1.64 7.60 13.63
N PRO A 185 -2.07 6.38 14.03
CA PRO A 185 -2.36 6.09 15.42
C PRO A 185 -1.11 6.20 16.29
N LYS A 186 -1.27 6.55 17.57
CA LYS A 186 -0.16 6.71 18.54
C LYS A 186 -0.11 5.60 19.58
N LYS A 187 -1.14 4.76 19.64
CA LYS A 187 -1.22 3.60 20.53
C LYS A 187 -1.43 2.31 19.75
N SER A 188 -2.13 2.39 18.63
CA SER A 188 -2.33 1.24 17.75
C SER A 188 -1.17 1.04 16.82
N ASN A 189 -0.90 -0.22 16.48
CA ASN A 189 -0.05 -0.52 15.35
C ASN A 189 -0.79 -0.24 14.05
N PHE A 190 -0.11 0.39 13.10
CA PHE A 190 -0.54 0.50 11.71
C PHE A 190 0.40 -0.33 10.84
N ILE A 191 0.24 -0.25 9.52
CA ILE A 191 1.15 -0.94 8.60
C ILE A 191 1.84 0.05 7.68
N SER A 192 3.06 -0.30 7.33
CA SER A 192 3.86 0.31 6.29
C SER A 192 4.57 -0.78 5.50
N TRP A 193 5.02 -0.46 4.29
CA TRP A 193 5.87 -1.31 3.48
C TRP A 193 6.63 -0.48 2.46
N ALA A 194 7.75 -1.02 1.98
CA ALA A 194 8.40 -0.48 0.80
C ALA A 194 7.76 -1.12 -0.44
N GLN A 195 7.24 -0.32 -1.36
CA GLN A 195 6.81 -0.83 -2.67
C GLN A 195 8.05 -1.36 -3.40
N HIS A 196 8.02 -2.63 -3.80
CA HIS A 196 9.15 -3.28 -4.44
C HIS A 196 9.14 -3.03 -5.95
N THR A 197 10.34 -2.92 -6.51
CA THR A 197 10.57 -2.84 -7.95
C THR A 197 11.71 -3.77 -8.37
N ALA A 198 11.66 -4.20 -9.62
CA ALA A 198 12.67 -5.03 -10.27
C ALA A 198 12.62 -4.82 -11.79
N ILE A 199 13.66 -5.28 -12.48
CA ILE A 199 13.71 -5.37 -13.95
C ILE A 199 13.58 -6.85 -14.32
N LEU A 200 12.73 -7.20 -15.28
CA LEU A 200 12.68 -8.57 -15.80
C LEU A 200 13.96 -8.87 -16.62
N LYS A 201 14.51 -10.07 -16.49
CA LYS A 201 15.76 -10.47 -17.15
C LYS A 201 15.69 -10.34 -18.66
N ASP A 202 14.58 -10.76 -19.25
CA ASP A 202 14.32 -10.72 -20.69
C ASP A 202 13.51 -9.47 -21.10
N ALA A 203 13.58 -8.39 -20.30
CA ALA A 203 12.98 -7.10 -20.63
C ALA A 203 13.40 -6.63 -22.04
N PRO A 204 12.45 -6.21 -22.91
CA PRO A 204 12.78 -5.78 -24.27
C PRO A 204 13.60 -4.48 -24.34
N HIS A 205 13.58 -3.65 -23.29
CA HIS A 205 14.27 -2.37 -23.21
C HIS A 205 15.10 -2.24 -21.90
N PRO A 206 16.14 -3.07 -21.70
CA PRO A 206 16.85 -3.15 -20.42
C PRO A 206 17.51 -1.83 -20.01
N GLU A 207 18.05 -1.05 -20.95
CA GLU A 207 18.65 0.25 -20.63
C GLU A 207 17.61 1.31 -20.25
N GLY A 208 16.40 1.25 -20.82
CA GLY A 208 15.27 2.09 -20.41
C GLY A 208 14.80 1.73 -19.00
N ALA A 209 14.74 0.44 -18.69
CA ALA A 209 14.43 -0.07 -17.36
C ALA A 209 15.45 0.40 -16.31
N LYS A 210 16.75 0.28 -16.60
CA LYS A 210 17.84 0.78 -15.74
C LYS A 210 17.76 2.29 -15.51
N LEU A 211 17.45 3.07 -16.55
CA LEU A 211 17.24 4.51 -16.41
C LEU A 211 16.08 4.82 -15.46
N LEU A 212 14.96 4.12 -15.58
CA LEU A 212 13.83 4.25 -14.66
C LEU A 212 14.24 3.90 -13.22
N GLN A 213 15.01 2.83 -13.02
CA GLN A 213 15.50 2.45 -11.69
C GLN A 213 16.39 3.52 -11.04
N ASN A 214 17.30 4.14 -11.81
CA ASN A 214 18.07 5.30 -11.32
C ASN A 214 17.18 6.49 -10.99
N PHE A 215 16.16 6.75 -11.81
CA PHE A 215 15.21 7.81 -11.53
C PHE A 215 14.46 7.56 -10.21
N LEU A 216 13.96 6.34 -9.99
CA LEU A 216 13.23 5.97 -8.77
C LEU A 216 14.09 6.10 -7.50
N LEU A 217 15.40 5.85 -7.56
CA LEU A 217 16.30 6.06 -6.42
C LEU A 217 16.99 7.43 -6.38
N SER A 218 16.78 8.27 -7.39
CA SER A 218 17.34 9.62 -7.41
C SER A 218 16.86 10.42 -6.21
N LYS A 219 17.73 11.30 -5.69
CA LYS A 219 17.38 12.19 -4.57
C LYS A 219 16.14 13.03 -4.86
N ASP A 220 15.96 13.45 -6.11
CA ASP A 220 14.82 14.27 -6.49
C ASP A 220 13.52 13.48 -6.42
N PHE A 221 13.49 12.24 -6.92
CA PHE A 221 12.32 11.37 -6.77
C PHE A 221 12.04 11.06 -5.30
N GLN A 222 13.07 10.64 -4.54
CA GLN A 222 12.94 10.30 -3.12
C GLN A 222 12.41 11.48 -2.30
N LYS A 223 12.74 12.73 -2.65
CA LYS A 223 12.22 13.94 -2.00
C LYS A 223 10.81 14.32 -2.44
N THR A 224 10.46 14.11 -3.71
CA THR A 224 9.25 14.68 -4.33
C THR A 224 8.12 13.68 -4.53
N SER A 225 8.35 12.38 -4.31
CA SER A 225 7.34 11.32 -4.47
C SER A 225 6.08 11.51 -3.62
N GLY A 226 6.18 12.30 -2.54
CA GLY A 226 5.09 12.51 -1.58
C GLY A 226 4.94 11.37 -0.58
N PHE A 227 5.82 10.37 -0.61
CA PHE A 227 5.85 9.21 0.29
C PHE A 227 7.19 9.14 1.02
N TRP A 228 7.37 8.13 1.89
CA TRP A 228 8.63 8.02 2.62
C TRP A 228 9.79 7.70 1.68
N PRO A 229 10.94 8.40 1.82
CA PRO A 229 12.14 7.97 1.16
C PRO A 229 12.61 6.62 1.75
N VAL A 230 13.10 5.74 0.88
CA VAL A 230 13.66 4.43 1.25
C VAL A 230 15.18 4.45 1.34
N THR A 231 15.82 5.59 1.02
CA THR A 231 17.26 5.79 1.12
C THR A 231 17.64 6.57 2.38
N SER A 232 18.81 6.27 2.94
CA SER A 232 19.32 6.88 4.17
C SER A 232 19.85 8.31 3.99
N ASP A 233 20.10 8.72 2.75
CA ASP A 233 20.67 10.02 2.39
C ASP A 233 19.63 11.08 1.99
N VAL A 234 18.34 10.74 2.12
CA VAL A 234 17.21 11.66 1.94
C VAL A 234 16.37 11.65 3.22
N ALA A 235 16.28 12.80 3.87
CA ALA A 235 15.43 12.97 5.04
C ALA A 235 13.93 12.94 4.64
N PRO A 236 13.04 12.38 5.47
CA PRO A 236 11.60 12.48 5.26
C PRO A 236 11.12 13.94 5.39
N PRO A 237 9.90 14.25 4.93
CA PRO A 237 9.30 15.56 5.16
C PRO A 237 9.27 15.94 6.64
N ALA A 238 9.38 17.25 6.92
CA ALA A 238 9.44 17.77 8.28
C ALA A 238 8.27 17.26 9.15
N GLY A 239 8.57 16.76 10.34
CA GLY A 239 7.59 16.22 11.27
C GLY A 239 7.31 14.73 11.15
N PHE A 240 7.87 14.04 10.14
CA PHE A 240 7.80 12.59 10.02
C PHE A 240 9.13 11.94 10.46
N PRO A 241 9.09 10.81 11.20
CA PRO A 241 10.30 10.06 11.52
C PRO A 241 10.87 9.36 10.27
N VAL A 242 12.10 8.88 10.38
CA VAL A 242 12.72 8.02 9.35
C VAL A 242 11.86 6.78 9.11
N PHE A 243 11.80 6.30 7.86
CA PHE A 243 10.84 5.26 7.47
C PHE A 243 10.98 3.95 8.25
N VAL A 244 12.21 3.55 8.55
CA VAL A 244 12.54 2.33 9.32
C VAL A 244 12.65 2.58 10.83
N ASP A 245 12.44 3.80 11.30
CA ASP A 245 12.51 4.18 12.71
C ASP A 245 11.15 4.74 13.17
N GLN A 246 10.14 3.87 13.14
CA GLN A 246 8.76 4.18 13.50
C GLN A 246 8.34 3.32 14.70
N SER A 247 7.69 3.92 15.70
CA SER A 247 7.35 3.20 16.94
C SER A 247 6.19 2.21 16.81
N HIS A 248 5.32 2.37 15.81
CA HIS A 248 4.05 1.64 15.68
C HIS A 248 3.85 0.96 14.31
N THR A 249 4.92 0.87 13.52
CA THR A 249 4.94 0.08 12.27
C THR A 249 6.37 -0.37 11.99
N ASP A 250 6.51 -1.53 11.36
CA ASP A 250 7.77 -2.02 10.82
C ASP A 250 7.52 -2.43 9.36
N PRO A 251 8.18 -1.80 8.36
CA PRO A 251 7.98 -2.17 6.97
C PRO A 251 8.37 -3.62 6.65
N HIS A 252 9.19 -4.26 7.48
CA HIS A 252 9.57 -5.67 7.31
C HIS A 252 8.45 -6.64 7.70
N ASP A 253 7.53 -6.23 8.55
CA ASP A 253 6.46 -7.10 9.02
C ASP A 253 5.48 -7.46 7.90
N PHE A 254 5.21 -6.54 6.98
CA PHE A 254 4.38 -6.84 5.83
C PHE A 254 5.04 -7.88 4.92
N MET A 255 6.36 -7.79 4.70
CA MET A 255 7.09 -8.79 3.92
C MET A 255 7.00 -10.18 4.55
N LYS A 256 7.17 -10.28 5.89
CA LYS A 256 7.00 -11.54 6.63
C LYS A 256 5.57 -12.09 6.54
N PHE A 257 4.57 -11.21 6.56
CA PHE A 257 3.17 -11.62 6.37
C PHE A 257 2.93 -12.15 4.96
N MET A 258 3.47 -11.47 3.94
CA MET A 258 3.22 -11.82 2.54
C MET A 258 3.82 -13.15 2.12
N VAL A 259 4.91 -13.60 2.74
CA VAL A 259 5.51 -14.92 2.45
C VAL A 259 4.71 -16.09 3.06
N ASP A 260 3.96 -15.87 4.14
CA ASP A 260 3.10 -16.88 4.76
C ASP A 260 1.72 -16.93 4.06
N ARG A 261 1.70 -17.49 2.84
CA ARG A 261 0.48 -17.53 2.01
C ARG A 261 -0.66 -18.30 2.65
N GLU A 262 -0.35 -19.31 3.46
CA GLU A 262 -1.36 -20.10 4.17
C GLU A 262 -2.08 -19.25 5.23
N ARG A 263 -1.33 -18.47 6.02
CA ARG A 263 -1.94 -17.50 6.96
C ARG A 263 -2.73 -16.42 6.22
N VAL A 264 -2.18 -15.85 5.16
CA VAL A 264 -2.85 -14.82 4.34
C VAL A 264 -4.18 -15.34 3.83
N GLU A 265 -4.21 -16.53 3.24
CA GLU A 265 -5.43 -17.13 2.69
C GLU A 265 -6.48 -17.43 3.78
N ARG A 266 -6.07 -18.05 4.90
CA ARG A 266 -7.00 -18.30 6.02
C ARG A 266 -7.64 -17.02 6.55
N LEU A 267 -6.85 -15.97 6.69
CA LEU A 267 -7.35 -14.68 7.15
C LEU A 267 -8.29 -14.04 6.11
N ARG A 268 -7.94 -14.13 4.81
CA ARG A 268 -8.79 -13.65 3.71
C ARG A 268 -10.18 -14.30 3.77
N PHE A 269 -10.24 -15.62 3.90
CA PHE A 269 -11.51 -16.35 4.00
C PHE A 269 -12.26 -16.07 5.30
N TRP A 270 -11.55 -15.77 6.40
CA TRP A 270 -12.18 -15.32 7.64
C TRP A 270 -12.94 -14.00 7.44
N PHE A 271 -12.38 -13.05 6.68
CA PHE A 271 -13.05 -11.81 6.31
C PHE A 271 -14.15 -12.02 5.28
N GLU A 272 -13.90 -12.80 4.23
CA GLU A 272 -14.89 -13.10 3.19
C GLU A 272 -16.15 -13.75 3.77
N LYS A 273 -16.01 -14.67 4.73
CA LYS A 273 -17.17 -15.27 5.42
C LYS A 273 -18.05 -14.22 6.12
N ARG A 274 -17.50 -13.08 6.53
CA ARG A 274 -18.20 -12.02 7.29
C ARG A 274 -18.65 -10.86 6.41
N LEU A 275 -17.93 -10.57 5.32
CA LEU A 275 -18.19 -9.45 4.42
C LEU A 275 -18.87 -9.87 3.12
N GLY A 276 -18.83 -11.17 2.78
CA GLY A 276 -19.05 -11.66 1.43
C GLY A 276 -17.81 -11.47 0.56
N THR A 277 -17.90 -11.92 -0.69
CA THR A 277 -16.89 -11.63 -1.71
C THR A 277 -16.85 -10.11 -1.98
N ALA A 278 -15.68 -9.58 -2.36
CA ALA A 278 -15.56 -8.17 -2.70
C ALA A 278 -16.49 -7.81 -3.86
N GLN A 279 -17.34 -6.80 -3.65
CA GLN A 279 -18.35 -6.37 -4.63
C GLN A 279 -17.93 -5.08 -5.34
N GLY A 280 -18.42 -4.88 -6.56
CA GLY A 280 -18.16 -3.70 -7.39
C GLY A 280 -17.24 -3.99 -8.57
N LEU A 281 -17.19 -3.06 -9.51
CA LEU A 281 -16.28 -3.12 -10.66
C LEU A 281 -14.82 -3.01 -10.19
N SER A 282 -13.89 -3.27 -11.10
CA SER A 282 -12.50 -2.90 -10.88
C SER A 282 -12.43 -1.39 -10.57
N PRO A 283 -11.57 -0.95 -9.63
CA PRO A 283 -11.33 0.48 -9.41
C PRO A 283 -10.69 1.19 -10.62
N LEU A 284 -10.33 0.45 -11.68
CA LEU A 284 -9.92 1.02 -12.97
C LEU A 284 -11.10 1.38 -13.87
N ASP A 285 -12.26 0.76 -13.64
CA ASP A 285 -13.45 0.84 -14.49
C ASP A 285 -14.65 1.49 -13.80
N ASP A 286 -14.57 1.71 -12.48
CA ASP A 286 -15.63 2.34 -11.71
C ASP A 286 -15.66 3.88 -11.87
N ASP A 287 -16.73 4.50 -11.39
CA ASP A 287 -16.96 5.94 -11.46
C ASP A 287 -16.72 6.65 -10.10
N LEU A 288 -15.94 6.02 -9.21
CA LEU A 288 -15.83 6.40 -7.79
C LEU A 288 -14.63 7.27 -7.42
#